data_AF-A0A6P6VXZ2-F1
#
_entry.id   AF-A0A6P6VXZ2-F1
#
_cell.length_a   1.000
_cell.length_b   1.000
_cell.length_c   1.000
_cell.angle_alpha   90.00
_cell.angle_beta   90.00
_cell.angle_gamma   90.00
#
_symmetry.space_group_name_H-M   'P 1'
#
loop_
_entity.id
_entity.type
_entity.pdbx_description
1 polymer ?
#
loop_
_entity_poly.entity_id
_entity_poly.type
_entity_poly.pdbx_seq_one_letter_code
_entity_poly.pdbx_strand_id
1 'polypeptide(L)'
;MKPFGHSNDVILDPRKKNKWFDKKKRACYMIYPRSMVIFWGESEESWSWEYFQETSGDYFEIAKLKQACWFEIEGRLNTSELSPKVDYEAVFVIKLSQWAHGWETPLRLKLTLPRGKVQERKSSTPGRASRGVD
;
A
#
# COMPACT_ATOMS: atom_id res chain seq x y z
N MET A 1 -2.06 -12.21 -5.76
CA MET A 1 -3.04 -11.81 -4.72
C MET A 1 -4.02 -10.87 -5.39
N LYS A 2 -5.32 -11.22 -5.48
CA LYS A 2 -6.35 -10.30 -6.00
C LYS A 2 -6.85 -9.48 -4.81
N PRO A 3 -6.49 -8.20 -4.68
CA PRO A 3 -6.66 -7.49 -3.43
C PRO A 3 -8.09 -6.97 -3.21
N PHE A 4 -8.98 -7.04 -4.21
CA PHE A 4 -10.31 -6.43 -4.14
C PHE A 4 -11.40 -7.24 -4.87
N GLY A 5 -12.66 -7.09 -4.42
CA GLY A 5 -13.86 -7.60 -5.10
C GLY A 5 -14.34 -9.00 -4.72
N HIS A 6 -14.20 -9.43 -3.45
CA HIS A 6 -14.76 -10.73 -3.00
C HIS A 6 -16.13 -10.55 -2.37
N SER A 7 -17.00 -11.58 -2.47
CA SER A 7 -18.37 -11.57 -1.97
C SER A 7 -18.52 -11.48 -0.43
N ASN A 8 -17.42 -11.32 0.31
CA ASN A 8 -17.35 -11.34 1.78
C ASN A 8 -16.67 -10.09 2.36
N ASP A 9 -16.62 -8.99 1.59
CA ASP A 9 -16.03 -7.74 2.03
C ASP A 9 -16.90 -7.11 3.13
N VAL A 10 -16.27 -6.81 4.27
CA VAL A 10 -16.85 -6.04 5.37
C VAL A 10 -16.20 -4.67 5.34
N ILE A 11 -16.93 -3.71 4.79
CA ILE A 11 -16.49 -2.33 4.71
C ILE A 11 -16.61 -1.71 6.11
N LEU A 12 -15.47 -1.40 6.73
CA LEU A 12 -15.42 -0.75 8.04
C LEU A 12 -15.54 0.77 7.90
N ASP A 13 -14.85 1.35 6.92
CA ASP A 13 -15.05 2.72 6.39
C ASP A 13 -14.58 2.72 4.93
N PRO A 14 -15.48 2.98 3.94
CA PRO A 14 -15.21 2.79 2.52
C PRO A 14 -14.06 3.63 1.98
N ARG A 15 -13.68 4.71 2.68
CA ARG A 15 -12.58 5.60 2.25
C ARG A 15 -11.29 5.36 3.02
N LYS A 16 -11.33 4.56 4.09
CA LYS A 16 -10.22 4.46 5.05
C LYS A 16 -9.64 3.07 5.21
N LYS A 17 -10.48 2.03 5.25
CA LYS A 17 -10.03 0.65 5.47
C LYS A 17 -11.08 -0.36 5.00
N ASN A 18 -10.62 -1.42 4.34
CA ASN A 18 -11.44 -2.59 4.00
C ASN A 18 -10.96 -3.84 4.77
N LYS A 19 -11.89 -4.75 5.08
CA LYS A 19 -11.62 -6.07 5.65
C LYS A 19 -12.33 -7.13 4.82
N TRP A 20 -11.63 -8.19 4.47
CA TRP A 20 -12.23 -9.35 3.80
C TRP A 20 -11.67 -10.64 4.35
N PHE A 21 -12.25 -11.77 3.93
CA PHE A 21 -11.73 -13.09 4.27
C PHE A 21 -11.22 -13.78 3.01
N ASP A 22 -10.01 -14.32 3.08
CA ASP A 22 -9.50 -15.14 1.98
C ASP A 22 -10.24 -16.50 1.88
N LYS A 23 -9.90 -17.30 0.87
CA LYS A 23 -10.49 -18.63 0.66
C LYS A 23 -10.31 -19.58 1.87
N LYS A 24 -9.34 -19.32 2.74
CA LYS A 24 -9.06 -20.09 3.96
C LYS A 24 -9.72 -19.46 5.20
N LYS A 25 -10.65 -18.52 5.02
CA LYS A 25 -11.33 -17.77 6.08
C LYS A 25 -10.38 -17.00 6.99
N ARG A 26 -9.21 -16.60 6.50
CA ARG A 26 -8.28 -15.73 7.22
C ARG A 26 -8.65 -14.28 6.96
N ALA A 27 -8.68 -13.48 8.02
CA ALA A 27 -8.96 -12.05 7.91
C ALA A 27 -7.81 -11.33 7.19
N CYS A 28 -8.16 -10.55 6.18
CA CYS A 28 -7.27 -9.69 5.41
C CYS A 28 -7.71 -8.23 5.57
N TYR A 29 -6.76 -7.31 5.47
CA TYR A 29 -6.97 -5.88 5.71
C TYR A 29 -6.31 -5.06 4.61
N MET A 30 -6.99 -4.00 4.18
CA MET A 30 -6.43 -2.96 3.31
C MET A 30 -6.59 -1.63 4.02
N ILE A 31 -5.49 -0.90 4.19
CA ILE A 31 -5.51 0.47 4.68
C ILE A 31 -5.43 1.37 3.44
N TYR A 32 -6.39 2.26 3.27
CA TYR A 32 -6.38 3.20 2.15
C TYR A 32 -5.50 4.42 2.45
N PRO A 33 -4.94 5.09 1.43
CA PRO A 33 -4.04 6.23 1.61
C PRO A 33 -4.60 7.36 2.47
N ARG A 34 -5.93 7.58 2.48
CA ARG A 34 -6.60 8.57 3.35
C ARG A 34 -6.52 8.27 4.85
N SER A 35 -6.13 7.06 5.24
CA SER A 35 -5.86 6.68 6.63
C SER A 35 -4.38 6.65 6.97
N MET A 36 -3.51 6.93 6.00
CA MET A 36 -2.07 6.92 6.17
C MET A 36 -1.57 8.33 6.48
N VAL A 37 -0.44 8.40 7.20
CA VAL A 37 0.37 9.61 7.23
C VAL A 37 1.21 9.61 5.97
N ILE A 38 1.07 10.65 5.16
CA ILE A 38 1.86 10.85 3.95
C ILE A 38 2.64 12.13 4.16
N PHE A 39 3.96 12.05 4.24
CA PHE A 39 4.79 13.24 4.37
C PHE A 39 4.62 14.13 3.14
N TRP A 40 4.36 15.42 3.39
CA TRP A 40 3.96 16.41 2.39
C TRP A 40 2.63 16.08 1.68
N GLY A 41 1.80 15.17 2.20
CA GLY A 41 0.56 14.73 1.54
C GLY A 41 -0.49 15.84 1.37
N GLU A 42 -0.37 16.92 2.12
CA GLU A 42 -1.13 18.16 1.99
C GLU A 42 -0.58 19.11 0.91
N SER A 43 0.67 18.95 0.50
CA SER A 43 1.29 19.74 -0.56
C SER A 43 0.77 19.27 -1.91
N GLU A 44 -0.09 20.09 -2.54
CA GLU A 44 -0.56 19.85 -3.90
C GLU A 44 0.57 19.88 -4.94
N GLU A 45 1.72 20.48 -4.63
CA GLU A 45 2.90 20.44 -5.48
C GLU A 45 3.53 19.05 -5.52
N SER A 46 3.52 18.36 -4.38
CA SER A 46 4.13 17.04 -4.20
C SER A 46 3.17 15.90 -4.52
N TRP A 47 1.89 16.02 -4.14
CA TRP A 47 0.90 14.95 -4.25
C TRP A 47 -0.39 15.40 -4.95
N SER A 48 -1.05 14.47 -5.62
CA SER A 48 -2.47 14.58 -5.98
C SER A 48 -3.26 13.39 -5.44
N TRP A 49 -4.55 13.63 -5.20
CA TRP A 49 -5.51 12.61 -4.87
C TRP A 49 -6.30 12.26 -6.14
N GLU A 50 -6.23 11.00 -6.57
CA GLU A 50 -6.86 10.54 -7.82
C GLU A 50 -7.70 9.30 -7.53
N TYR A 51 -8.75 9.06 -8.32
CA TYR A 51 -9.46 7.80 -8.28
C TYR A 51 -8.78 6.79 -9.22
N PHE A 52 -8.48 5.61 -8.68
CA PHE A 52 -7.96 4.50 -9.45
C PHE A 52 -9.04 3.44 -9.60
N GLN A 53 -9.28 3.02 -10.85
CA GLN A 53 -10.11 1.87 -11.16
C GLN A 53 -9.24 0.63 -11.27
N GLU A 54 -9.49 -0.36 -10.44
CA GLU A 54 -8.85 -1.67 -10.61
C GLU A 54 -9.52 -2.47 -11.72
N THR A 55 -8.84 -3.50 -12.23
CA THR A 55 -9.37 -4.43 -13.22
C THR A 55 -10.65 -5.16 -12.76
N SER A 56 -10.92 -5.22 -11.45
CA SER A 56 -12.20 -5.75 -10.92
C SER A 56 -13.39 -4.83 -11.18
N GLY A 57 -13.15 -3.55 -11.50
CA GLY A 57 -14.18 -2.51 -11.61
C GLY A 57 -14.32 -1.64 -10.34
N ASP A 58 -13.62 -1.99 -9.25
CA ASP A 58 -13.64 -1.21 -8.01
C ASP A 58 -12.88 0.11 -8.18
N TYR A 59 -13.42 1.17 -7.56
CA TYR A 59 -12.79 2.50 -7.53
C TYR A 59 -12.36 2.83 -6.10
N PHE A 60 -11.12 3.26 -5.94
CA PHE A 60 -10.63 3.78 -4.68
C PHE A 60 -9.71 4.97 -4.91
N GLU A 61 -9.67 5.85 -3.92
CA GLU A 61 -8.81 7.02 -3.96
C GLU A 61 -7.36 6.62 -3.64
N ILE A 62 -6.44 7.08 -4.48
CA ILE A 62 -5.00 6.89 -4.36
C ILE A 62 -4.29 8.22 -4.13
N ALA A 63 -3.17 8.17 -3.41
CA ALA A 63 -2.23 9.28 -3.36
C ALA A 63 -1.17 9.08 -4.44
N LYS A 64 -1.09 10.01 -5.40
CA LYS A 64 -0.12 9.99 -6.48
C LYS A 64 0.97 11.01 -6.22
N LEU A 65 2.20 10.52 -6.13
CA LEU A 65 3.38 11.36 -6.04
C LEU A 65 3.65 12.01 -7.41
N LYS A 66 3.73 13.34 -7.44
CA LYS A 66 4.07 14.13 -8.64
C LYS A 66 5.59 14.21 -8.79
N GLN A 67 6.26 14.76 -7.79
CA GLN A 67 7.72 14.91 -7.76
C GLN A 67 8.18 15.15 -6.32
N ALA A 68 9.25 14.46 -5.90
CA ALA A 68 9.92 14.70 -4.63
C ALA A 68 11.33 14.08 -4.66
N CYS A 69 12.25 14.58 -3.82
CA CYS A 69 13.57 13.97 -3.65
C CYS A 69 13.55 12.74 -2.73
N TRP A 70 12.53 12.62 -1.87
CA TRP A 70 12.21 11.44 -1.07
C TRP A 70 10.74 11.51 -0.64
N PHE A 71 10.20 10.40 -0.12
CA PHE A 71 8.89 10.37 0.50
C PHE A 71 8.86 9.38 1.66
N GLU A 72 7.93 9.60 2.60
CA GLU A 72 7.64 8.68 3.70
C GLU A 72 6.13 8.52 3.85
N ILE A 73 5.69 7.27 3.98
CA ILE A 73 4.28 6.90 4.13
C ILE A 73 4.18 5.92 5.31
N GLU A 74 3.28 6.20 6.24
CA GLU A 74 3.03 5.38 7.42
C GLU A 74 1.56 4.95 7.47
N GLY A 75 1.34 3.64 7.51
CA GLY A 75 0.04 3.05 7.81
C GLY A 75 0.02 2.44 9.21
N ARG A 76 -1.14 2.50 9.88
CA ARG A 76 -1.34 1.91 11.21
C ARG A 76 -2.54 0.96 11.20
N LEU A 77 -2.36 -0.21 11.81
CA LEU A 77 -3.43 -1.16 12.08
C LEU A 77 -3.40 -1.52 13.55
N ASN A 78 -4.54 -1.44 14.22
CA ASN A 78 -4.61 -1.84 15.63
C ASN A 78 -4.49 -3.36 15.72
N THR A 79 -3.53 -3.85 16.48
CA THR A 79 -3.29 -5.29 16.63
C THR A 79 -4.43 -6.02 17.32
N SER A 80 -5.33 -5.32 18.03
CA SER A 80 -6.56 -5.93 18.56
C SER A 80 -7.53 -6.37 17.45
N GLU A 81 -7.37 -5.86 16.24
CA GLU A 81 -8.15 -6.29 15.07
C GLU A 81 -7.59 -7.56 14.43
N LEU A 82 -6.34 -7.93 14.73
CA LEU A 82 -5.70 -9.11 14.16
C LEU A 82 -6.18 -10.38 14.87
N SER A 83 -6.35 -11.45 14.10
CA SER A 83 -6.64 -12.76 14.66
C SER A 83 -5.43 -13.27 15.46
N PRO A 84 -5.61 -13.76 16.70
CA PRO A 84 -4.51 -14.26 17.50
C PRO A 84 -3.90 -15.52 16.88
N LYS A 85 -2.58 -15.72 17.10
CA LYS A 85 -1.82 -16.91 16.65
C LYS A 85 -1.84 -17.14 15.13
N VAL A 86 -1.96 -16.06 14.35
CA VAL A 86 -1.88 -16.08 12.90
C VAL A 86 -0.70 -15.21 12.45
N ASP A 87 0.09 -15.72 11.52
CA ASP A 87 1.13 -14.93 10.88
C ASP A 87 0.52 -14.01 9.83
N TYR A 88 0.88 -12.72 9.91
CA TYR A 88 0.45 -11.68 8.98
C TYR A 88 1.63 -11.20 8.14
N GLU A 89 1.38 -11.00 6.84
CA GLU A 89 2.30 -10.33 5.94
C GLU A 89 1.84 -8.88 5.73
N ALA A 90 2.75 -7.92 5.91
CA ALA A 90 2.51 -6.52 5.59
C ALA A 90 3.07 -6.22 4.20
N VAL A 91 2.22 -5.74 3.30
CA VAL A 91 2.57 -5.45 1.90
C VAL A 91 2.20 -4.01 1.57
N PHE A 92 3.14 -3.31 0.92
CA PHE A 92 2.87 -2.02 0.29
C PHE A 92 2.60 -2.23 -1.19
N VAL A 93 1.45 -1.77 -1.68
CA VAL A 93 1.08 -1.83 -3.09
C VAL A 93 1.40 -0.47 -3.72
N ILE A 94 2.39 -0.45 -4.61
CA ILE A 94 2.83 0.75 -5.32
C ILE A 94 2.70 0.51 -6.82
N LYS A 95 2.09 1.45 -7.53
CA LYS A 95 2.03 1.45 -8.99
C LYS A 95 2.98 2.52 -9.53
N LEU A 96 3.95 2.10 -10.33
CA LEU A 96 4.83 3.01 -11.04
C LEU A 96 4.19 3.44 -12.36
N SER A 97 4.19 4.74 -12.64
CA SER A 97 3.81 5.26 -13.94
C SER A 97 4.92 4.98 -14.97
N GLN A 98 4.61 5.04 -16.26
CA GLN A 98 5.60 4.84 -17.32
C GLN A 98 6.76 5.85 -17.31
N TRP A 99 6.56 6.98 -16.63
CA TRP A 99 7.52 8.09 -16.50
C TRP A 99 8.18 8.16 -15.11
N ALA A 100 7.87 7.21 -14.22
CA ALA A 100 8.48 7.14 -12.91
C ALA A 100 9.98 6.84 -13.03
N HIS A 101 10.78 7.62 -12.32
CA HIS A 101 12.24 7.53 -12.22
C HIS A 101 12.67 7.82 -10.78
N GLY A 102 13.94 7.58 -10.42
CA GLY A 102 14.42 7.77 -9.04
C GLY A 102 14.22 6.54 -8.12
N TRP A 103 13.76 5.41 -8.69
CA TRP A 103 13.52 4.15 -7.97
C TRP A 103 14.73 3.20 -8.00
N GLU A 104 15.88 3.70 -8.47
CA GLU A 104 17.16 2.99 -8.41
C GLU A 104 17.66 2.87 -6.96
N THR A 105 17.24 3.81 -6.09
CA THR A 105 17.47 3.73 -4.66
C THR A 105 16.44 2.78 -4.02
N PRO A 106 16.87 1.73 -3.28
CA PRO A 106 15.93 0.82 -2.65
C PRO A 106 15.01 1.52 -1.65
N LEU A 107 13.73 1.14 -1.65
CA LEU A 107 12.77 1.57 -0.66
C LEU A 107 13.10 0.94 0.69
N ARG A 108 13.00 1.74 1.75
CA ARG A 108 13.06 1.26 3.13
C ARG A 108 11.65 0.94 3.63
N LEU A 109 11.36 -0.34 3.81
CA LEU A 109 10.14 -0.83 4.43
C LEU A 109 10.41 -1.10 5.91
N LYS A 110 9.64 -0.46 6.79
CA LYS A 110 9.76 -0.59 8.24
C LYS A 110 8.45 -1.08 8.82
N LEU A 111 8.50 -2.14 9.63
CA LEU A 111 7.37 -2.68 10.37
C LEU A 111 7.66 -2.58 11.87
N THR A 112 6.85 -1.79 12.56
CA THR A 112 6.93 -1.65 14.03
C THR A 112 5.82 -2.49 14.65
N LEU A 113 6.20 -3.46 15.47
CA LEU A 113 5.29 -4.34 16.21
C LEU A 113 4.96 -3.75 17.59
N PRO A 114 3.89 -4.22 18.27
CA PRO A 114 3.66 -3.93 19.67
C PRO A 114 4.91 -4.20 20.51
N ARG A 115 5.10 -3.43 21.58
CA ARG A 115 6.28 -3.46 22.46
C ARG A 115 7.58 -2.96 21.80
N GLY A 116 7.48 -2.26 20.67
CA GLY A 116 8.60 -1.53 20.06
C GLY A 116 9.57 -2.37 19.25
N LYS A 117 9.27 -3.65 18.99
CA LYS A 117 10.11 -4.49 18.12
C LYS A 117 10.00 -3.98 16.68
N VAL A 118 11.14 -3.69 16.05
CA VAL A 118 11.23 -3.18 14.68
C VAL A 118 11.77 -4.25 13.75
N GLN A 119 11.18 -4.35 12.57
CA GLN A 119 11.72 -5.10 11.43
C GLN A 119 11.90 -4.14 10.26
N GLU A 120 13.01 -4.24 9.54
CA GLU A 120 13.31 -3.38 8.40
C GLU A 120 13.77 -4.22 7.21
N ARG A 121 13.35 -3.82 6.02
CA ARG A 121 13.74 -4.44 4.76
C ARG A 121 13.99 -3.36 3.71
N LYS A 122 15.07 -3.52 2.94
CA LYS A 122 15.26 -2.76 1.70
C LYS A 122 14.66 -3.53 0.53
N SER A 123 13.88 -2.85 -0.30
CA SER A 123 13.28 -3.43 -1.50
C SER A 123 13.66 -2.61 -2.72
N SER A 124 14.37 -3.22 -3.67
CA SER A 124 14.50 -2.69 -5.03
C SER A 124 13.23 -3.02 -5.82
N THR A 125 12.78 -2.12 -6.68
CA THR A 125 11.73 -2.47 -7.66
C THR A 125 12.31 -3.44 -8.69
N PRO A 126 11.55 -4.43 -9.20
CA PRO A 126 12.00 -5.23 -10.34
C PRO A 126 12.31 -4.27 -11.48
N GLY A 127 13.57 -4.24 -11.92
CA GLY A 127 14.02 -3.36 -12.97
C GLY A 127 13.10 -3.46 -14.18
N ARG A 128 12.74 -2.31 -14.74
CA ARG A 128 12.14 -2.20 -16.06
C ARG A 128 12.94 -3.13 -16.97
N ALA A 129 12.32 -4.20 -17.48
CA ALA A 129 12.99 -5.06 -18.44
C ALA A 129 13.47 -4.13 -19.56
N SER A 130 14.79 -3.96 -19.67
CA SER A 130 15.43 -3.36 -20.82
C SER A 130 14.98 -4.20 -22.00
N ARG A 131 14.04 -3.67 -22.79
CA ARG A 131 13.75 -4.22 -24.10
C ARG A 131 15.07 -4.15 -24.86
N GLY A 132 15.73 -5.30 -25.01
CA GLY A 132 16.75 -5.48 -26.01
C GLY A 132 16.11 -5.12 -27.34
N VAL A 133 16.69 -4.14 -28.00
CA VAL A 133 16.52 -3.95 -29.43
C VAL A 133 17.48 -4.96 -30.03
N ASP A 134 16.94 -6.08 -30.51
CA ASP A 134 17.56 -6.87 -31.58
C ASP A 134 17.02 -6.36 -32.92
#